data_AF-A0A8V0Y000-F1
#
_entry.id   AF-A0A8V0Y000-F1
#
_cell.length_a   1.000
_cell.length_b   1.000
_cell.length_c   1.000
_cell.angle_alpha   90.00
_cell.angle_beta   90.00
_cell.angle_gamma   90.00
#
_symmetry.space_group_name_H-M   'P 1'
#
loop_
_entity.id
_entity.type
_entity.pdbx_description
1 polymer ?
#
loop_
_entity_poly.entity_id
_entity_poly.type
_entity_poly.pdbx_seq_one_letter_code
_entity_poly.pdbx_strand_id
1 'polypeptide(L)'
;MAAALRGALWGCLLLCVSGIVPKPRNARISSVNFRSVLLWDPPGVRKGNLSYTVQAKSIFPKQNFNNVTTNLNVTECDVSSLSVYGAYVLRVRTEWEDEHSDWAVVRFKPMADTVIGPPSVNVKSESGTLHVDFTGPAADREHDKWSLKQYYGSWIYRILYWKKGSNKKVIHIDTKHNSEILSQLEPWTIYCIQVQGVIPEWNKTGERSQELCEQTTHNGVTPVWIVVTVLLGSMLAVIISVPVCFFSFWYLYRFTKHVFFPSYIFPQHLKEFLSKPPSGSQFFSPVPQEEHHFHDWLTVISEEPKSQRDETVEEASGTAEHHQDSKQEISDSEILPPLERDQTLLTLQSG
;
A
#
# COMPACT_ATOMS: atom_id res chain seq x y z
N MET A 1 -20.66 18.03 -97.17
CA MET A 1 -19.84 18.55 -96.04
C MET A 1 -20.38 18.07 -94.68
N ALA A 2 -20.54 16.76 -94.47
CA ALA A 2 -21.14 16.23 -93.22
C ALA A 2 -20.45 14.96 -92.67
N ALA A 3 -19.34 14.52 -93.29
CA ALA A 3 -18.59 13.33 -92.84
C ALA A 3 -17.32 13.68 -92.05
N ALA A 4 -16.82 14.91 -92.13
CA ALA A 4 -15.56 15.32 -91.47
C ALA A 4 -15.73 15.76 -90.00
N LEU A 5 -16.97 15.94 -89.51
CA LEU A 5 -17.23 16.41 -88.14
C LEU A 5 -17.56 15.30 -87.14
N ARG A 6 -17.75 14.05 -87.58
CA ARG A 6 -18.02 12.92 -86.68
C ARG A 6 -16.76 12.21 -86.17
N GLY A 7 -15.62 12.38 -86.84
CA GLY A 7 -14.33 11.83 -86.40
C GLY A 7 -13.59 12.70 -85.37
N ALA A 8 -13.87 14.00 -85.31
CA ALA A 8 -13.21 14.92 -84.39
C ALA A 8 -13.81 14.92 -82.98
N LEU A 9 -15.05 14.43 -82.81
CA LEU A 9 -15.75 14.40 -81.52
C LEU A 9 -15.52 13.12 -80.72
N TRP A 10 -14.94 12.07 -81.32
CA TRP A 10 -14.56 10.86 -80.59
C TRP A 10 -13.09 10.86 -80.14
N GLY A 11 -12.24 11.71 -80.73
CA GLY A 11 -10.82 11.83 -80.39
C GLY A 11 -10.51 12.65 -79.13
N CYS A 12 -11.47 13.40 -78.58
CA CYS A 12 -11.27 14.23 -77.39
C CYS A 12 -11.86 13.65 -76.09
N LEU A 13 -12.41 12.43 -76.13
CA LEU A 13 -12.89 11.69 -74.95
C LEU A 13 -11.93 10.59 -74.48
N LEU A 14 -10.73 10.54 -75.06
CA LEU A 14 -9.55 10.01 -74.36
C LEU A 14 -9.00 11.13 -73.48
N LEU A 15 -9.81 11.57 -72.52
CA LEU A 15 -9.28 12.19 -71.31
C LEU A 15 -8.38 11.11 -70.71
N CYS A 16 -7.07 11.32 -70.82
CA CYS A 16 -6.09 10.57 -70.07
C CYS A 16 -6.53 10.62 -68.61
N VAL A 17 -7.16 9.56 -68.11
CA VAL A 17 -7.16 9.24 -66.70
C VAL A 17 -5.72 8.80 -66.41
N SER A 18 -4.76 9.74 -66.50
CA SER A 18 -3.49 9.58 -65.81
C SER A 18 -3.89 9.54 -64.35
N GLY A 19 -3.65 8.39 -63.73
CA GLY A 19 -4.22 8.06 -62.44
C GLY A 19 -3.58 8.92 -61.37
N ILE A 20 -4.09 10.14 -61.15
CA ILE A 20 -3.64 11.08 -60.12
C ILE A 20 -3.36 10.28 -58.84
N VAL A 21 -2.07 10.16 -58.49
CA VAL A 21 -1.64 9.46 -57.29
C VAL A 21 -2.22 10.21 -56.11
N PRO A 22 -3.09 9.57 -55.29
CA PRO A 22 -3.82 10.28 -54.26
C PRO A 22 -2.88 10.69 -53.12
N LYS A 23 -3.04 11.92 -52.64
CA LYS A 23 -2.25 12.51 -51.55
C LYS A 23 -2.52 11.81 -50.20
N PRO A 24 -1.50 11.65 -49.33
CA PRO A 24 -1.69 11.17 -47.96
C PRO A 24 -2.67 12.03 -47.15
N ARG A 25 -3.45 11.39 -46.27
CA ARG A 25 -4.46 12.05 -45.44
C ARG A 25 -3.96 12.20 -44.00
N ASN A 26 -4.54 13.15 -43.25
CA ASN A 26 -4.32 13.31 -41.80
C ASN A 26 -2.84 13.27 -41.35
N ALA A 27 -1.97 13.92 -42.13
CA ALA A 27 -0.56 14.06 -41.79
C ALA A 27 -0.42 14.86 -40.48
N ARG A 28 0.22 14.27 -39.48
CA ARG A 28 0.34 14.79 -38.12
C ARG A 28 1.64 14.33 -37.49
N ILE A 29 2.06 14.98 -36.42
CA ILE A 29 3.27 14.60 -35.68
C ILE A 29 2.86 14.11 -34.30
N SER A 30 3.40 12.95 -33.92
CA SER A 30 3.39 12.46 -32.55
C SER A 30 4.78 12.69 -31.97
N SER A 31 4.89 13.50 -30.91
CA SER A 31 6.17 13.80 -30.28
C SER A 31 6.04 13.72 -28.76
N VAL A 32 6.78 12.81 -28.13
CA VAL A 32 6.81 12.61 -26.68
C VAL A 32 8.27 12.55 -26.23
N ASN A 33 8.66 13.38 -25.28
CA ASN A 33 10.04 13.48 -24.78
C ASN A 33 11.08 13.61 -25.90
N PHE A 34 10.78 14.41 -26.93
CA PHE A 34 11.59 14.58 -28.16
C PHE A 34 11.74 13.37 -29.09
N ARG A 35 11.10 12.24 -28.80
CA ARG A 35 10.93 11.16 -29.77
C ARG A 35 9.77 11.53 -30.69
N SER A 36 10.08 11.81 -31.95
CA SER A 36 9.16 12.48 -32.88
C SER A 36 8.93 11.64 -34.12
N VAL A 37 7.68 11.30 -34.39
CA VAL A 37 7.27 10.46 -35.52
C VAL A 37 6.22 11.21 -36.34
N LEU A 38 6.46 11.34 -37.65
CA LEU A 38 5.48 11.83 -38.60
C LEU A 38 4.55 10.67 -38.96
N LEU A 39 3.24 10.86 -38.78
CA LEU A 39 2.19 9.88 -39.05
C LEU A 39 1.25 10.40 -40.13
N TRP A 40 0.77 9.53 -41.01
CA TRP A 40 -0.26 9.85 -41.98
C TRP A 40 -1.18 8.65 -42.20
N ASP A 41 -2.34 8.90 -42.80
CA ASP A 41 -3.27 7.87 -43.20
C ASP A 41 -3.09 7.61 -44.70
N PRO A 42 -3.18 6.35 -45.15
CA PRO A 42 -3.07 6.02 -46.56
C PRO A 42 -4.23 6.65 -47.35
N PRO A 43 -4.04 6.91 -48.65
CA PRO A 43 -5.11 7.41 -49.48
C PRO A 43 -6.28 6.41 -49.57
N GLY A 44 -7.51 6.92 -49.60
CA GLY A 44 -8.72 6.10 -49.49
C GLY A 44 -8.97 5.14 -50.66
N VAL A 45 -8.34 5.38 -51.82
CA VAL A 45 -8.40 4.49 -52.99
C VAL A 45 -7.08 3.73 -53.06
N ARG A 46 -7.10 2.43 -52.72
CA ARG A 46 -5.94 1.55 -52.87
C ARG A 46 -5.71 1.27 -54.36
N LYS A 47 -4.70 1.91 -54.94
CA LYS A 47 -4.07 1.49 -56.20
C LYS A 47 -2.68 0.96 -55.89
N GLY A 48 -2.49 -0.36 -55.99
CA GLY A 48 -1.17 -1.00 -55.97
C GLY A 48 -0.32 -0.81 -54.70
N ASN A 49 0.96 -1.16 -54.83
CA ASN A 49 1.98 -0.95 -53.79
C ASN A 49 2.43 0.51 -53.85
N LEU A 50 1.89 1.31 -52.93
CA LEU A 50 2.27 2.72 -52.77
C LEU A 50 3.50 2.82 -51.87
N SER A 51 4.44 3.67 -52.25
CA SER A 51 5.55 4.08 -51.38
C SER A 51 5.38 5.54 -50.95
N TYR A 52 6.10 5.95 -49.92
CA TYR A 52 6.07 7.32 -49.42
C TYR A 52 7.47 7.91 -49.35
N THR A 53 7.54 9.21 -49.65
CA THR A 53 8.76 10.00 -49.48
C THR A 53 8.49 11.16 -48.54
N VAL A 54 9.37 11.30 -47.53
CA VAL A 54 9.31 12.33 -46.50
C VAL A 54 10.48 13.28 -46.66
N GLN A 55 10.17 14.57 -46.65
CA GLN A 55 11.15 15.64 -46.68
C GLN A 55 10.97 16.60 -45.52
N ALA A 56 12.06 17.21 -45.08
CA ALA A 56 12.07 18.26 -44.07
C ALA A 56 12.87 19.45 -44.56
N LYS A 57 12.46 20.65 -44.15
CA LYS A 57 13.28 21.86 -44.25
C LYS A 57 13.31 22.57 -42.91
N SER A 58 14.47 23.14 -42.57
CA SER A 58 14.57 24.11 -41.47
C SER A 58 14.08 25.48 -41.92
N ILE A 59 13.33 26.15 -41.06
CA ILE A 59 12.89 27.54 -41.24
C ILE A 59 14.04 28.49 -40.87
N PHE A 60 14.83 28.13 -39.85
CA PHE A 60 15.96 28.93 -39.33
C PHE A 60 17.16 28.02 -39.00
N PRO A 61 18.30 28.15 -39.71
CA PRO A 61 18.48 28.90 -40.96
C PRO A 61 17.56 28.35 -42.07
N LYS A 62 17.14 29.21 -43.00
CA LYS A 62 16.26 28.79 -44.09
C LYS A 62 17.01 27.85 -45.02
N GLN A 63 16.58 26.60 -45.07
CA GLN A 63 17.17 25.56 -45.91
C GLN A 63 16.17 25.08 -46.96
N ASN A 64 16.70 24.40 -47.99
CA ASN A 64 15.88 23.67 -48.95
C ASN A 64 15.33 22.39 -48.31
N PHE A 65 14.32 21.80 -48.95
CA PHE A 65 13.81 20.50 -48.53
C PHE A 65 14.84 19.41 -48.82
N ASN A 66 15.18 18.66 -47.78
CA ASN A 66 16.05 17.49 -47.87
C ASN A 66 15.22 16.23 -47.62
N ASN A 67 15.57 15.14 -48.29
CA ASN A 67 14.97 13.82 -48.03
C ASN A 67 15.35 13.37 -46.62
N VAL A 68 14.34 13.03 -45.82
CA VAL A 68 14.53 12.35 -44.53
C VAL A 68 14.57 10.85 -44.79
N THR A 69 13.56 10.35 -45.50
CA THR A 69 13.47 8.94 -45.91
C THR A 69 12.63 8.85 -47.18
N THR A 70 13.01 7.93 -48.06
CA THR A 70 12.35 7.66 -49.35
C THR A 70 11.94 6.19 -49.42
N ASN A 71 10.99 5.85 -50.30
CA ASN A 71 10.54 4.48 -50.54
C ASN A 71 10.01 3.77 -49.27
N LEU A 72 9.31 4.50 -48.41
CA LEU A 72 8.67 3.93 -47.22
C LEU A 72 7.41 3.15 -47.62
N ASN A 73 7.27 1.93 -47.12
CA ASN A 73 6.06 1.11 -47.28
C ASN A 73 5.13 1.18 -46.05
N VAL A 74 5.54 1.94 -45.04
CA VAL A 74 4.79 2.19 -43.80
C VAL A 74 4.28 3.62 -43.78
N THR A 75 3.27 3.88 -42.96
CA THR A 75 2.62 5.20 -42.84
C THR A 75 3.15 6.03 -41.67
N GLU A 76 4.41 5.80 -41.32
CA GLU A 76 5.13 6.48 -40.26
C GLU A 76 6.58 6.74 -40.66
N CYS A 77 7.18 7.81 -40.13
CA CYS A 77 8.58 8.13 -40.35
C CYS A 77 9.16 8.75 -39.09
N ASP A 78 10.26 8.17 -38.59
CA ASP A 78 11.00 8.72 -37.47
C ASP A 78 11.76 9.98 -37.91
N VAL A 79 11.42 11.11 -37.28
CA VAL A 79 12.03 12.41 -37.53
C VAL A 79 12.74 12.93 -36.28
N SER A 80 13.05 12.03 -35.34
CA SER A 80 13.73 12.34 -34.09
C SER A 80 15.14 12.88 -34.34
N SER A 81 15.79 12.55 -35.47
CA SER A 81 17.12 13.09 -35.83
C SER A 81 17.16 14.61 -36.00
N LEU A 82 16.00 15.26 -36.20
CA LEU A 82 15.91 16.73 -36.26
C LEU A 82 16.34 17.36 -34.93
N SER A 83 16.99 18.54 -35.00
CA SER A 83 17.44 19.27 -33.81
C SER A 83 16.26 19.77 -32.99
N VAL A 84 16.32 19.58 -31.67
CA VAL A 84 15.23 19.96 -30.76
C VAL A 84 14.94 21.46 -30.77
N TYR A 85 15.97 22.29 -30.97
CA TYR A 85 15.89 23.76 -30.98
C TYR A 85 15.46 24.35 -32.32
N GLY A 86 15.20 23.50 -33.32
CA GLY A 86 14.84 23.93 -34.67
C GLY A 86 13.35 24.23 -34.86
N ALA A 87 13.03 24.81 -36.02
CA ALA A 87 11.66 24.95 -36.50
C ALA A 87 11.60 24.40 -37.93
N TYR A 88 10.69 23.47 -38.18
CA TYR A 88 10.67 22.66 -39.39
C TYR A 88 9.34 22.74 -40.12
N VAL A 89 9.42 22.56 -41.42
CA VAL A 89 8.28 22.18 -42.26
C VAL A 89 8.59 20.81 -42.81
N LEU A 90 7.79 19.83 -42.42
CA LEU A 90 7.83 18.47 -42.95
C LEU A 90 6.79 18.31 -44.03
N ARG A 91 7.08 17.48 -45.02
CA ARG A 91 6.14 17.12 -46.06
C ARG A 91 6.27 15.65 -46.45
N VAL A 92 5.14 15.02 -46.71
CA VAL A 92 5.04 13.64 -47.18
C VAL A 92 4.19 13.58 -48.45
N ARG A 93 4.59 12.75 -49.41
CA ARG A 93 3.83 12.46 -50.61
C ARG A 93 3.80 10.95 -50.85
N THR A 94 2.82 10.52 -51.63
CA THR A 94 2.74 9.15 -52.14
C THR A 94 3.46 9.08 -53.47
N GLU A 95 4.20 8.00 -53.67
CA GLU A 95 4.92 7.65 -54.89
C GLU A 95 4.36 6.31 -55.40
N TRP A 96 4.17 6.25 -56.72
CA TRP A 96 3.69 5.06 -57.40
C TRP A 96 4.31 5.01 -58.79
N GLU A 97 5.18 4.02 -59.01
CA GLU A 97 6.02 3.94 -60.21
C GLU A 97 6.77 5.27 -60.42
N ASP A 98 6.55 5.95 -61.55
CA ASP A 98 7.17 7.25 -61.87
C ASP A 98 6.25 8.45 -61.56
N GLU A 99 5.03 8.21 -61.06
CA GLU A 99 4.08 9.25 -60.68
C GLU A 99 4.13 9.55 -59.17
N HIS A 100 3.74 10.78 -58.79
CA HIS A 100 3.71 11.19 -57.40
C HIS A 100 2.53 12.11 -57.08
N SER A 101 2.07 12.05 -55.83
CA SER A 101 1.00 12.93 -55.35
C SER A 101 1.48 14.35 -55.04
N ASP A 102 0.53 15.25 -54.78
CA ASP A 102 0.79 16.48 -54.04
C ASP A 102 1.33 16.20 -52.64
N TRP A 103 2.00 17.20 -52.06
CA TRP A 103 2.56 17.12 -50.71
C TRP A 103 1.49 17.36 -49.63
N ALA A 104 1.45 16.51 -48.61
CA ALA A 104 0.88 16.80 -47.31
C ALA A 104 1.95 17.46 -46.44
N VAL A 105 1.63 18.61 -45.82
CA VAL A 105 2.60 19.47 -45.15
C VAL A 105 2.23 19.62 -43.68
N VAL A 106 3.23 19.52 -42.80
CA VAL A 106 3.09 19.69 -41.34
C VAL A 106 4.19 20.62 -40.84
N ARG A 107 3.86 21.51 -39.89
CA ARG A 107 4.85 22.37 -39.21
C ARG A 107 5.20 21.74 -37.86
N PHE A 108 6.45 21.88 -37.46
CA PHE A 108 6.94 21.26 -36.24
C PHE A 108 8.04 22.08 -35.56
N LYS A 109 7.93 22.26 -34.26
CA LYS A 109 8.93 22.86 -33.39
C LYS A 109 9.09 21.93 -32.18
N PRO A 110 10.13 21.09 -32.11
CA PRO A 110 10.20 20.05 -31.08
C PRO A 110 10.07 20.58 -29.65
N MET A 111 10.77 21.66 -29.28
CA MET A 111 10.64 22.30 -27.96
C MET A 111 9.23 22.82 -27.66
N ALA A 112 8.48 23.27 -28.66
CA ALA A 112 7.13 23.83 -28.47
C ALA A 112 6.03 22.76 -28.59
N ASP A 113 6.23 21.72 -29.39
CA ASP A 113 5.17 20.78 -29.77
C ASP A 113 5.29 19.42 -29.08
N THR A 114 6.47 19.04 -28.56
CA THR A 114 6.61 17.77 -27.82
C THR A 114 5.72 17.78 -26.58
N VAL A 115 5.04 16.66 -26.36
CA VAL A 115 4.43 16.31 -25.08
C VAL A 115 5.53 15.93 -24.10
N ILE A 116 5.39 16.38 -22.87
CA ILE A 116 6.27 16.05 -21.76
C ILE A 116 5.62 14.90 -21.02
N GLY A 117 6.21 13.71 -21.09
CA GLY A 117 5.71 12.54 -20.41
C GLY A 117 5.81 12.65 -18.88
N PRO A 118 5.16 11.72 -18.17
CA PRO A 118 5.15 11.75 -16.71
C PRO A 118 6.53 11.45 -16.11
N PRO A 119 6.86 12.03 -14.94
CA PRO A 119 8.01 11.61 -14.17
C PRO A 119 7.78 10.22 -13.54
N SER A 120 8.87 9.49 -13.33
CA SER A 120 8.85 8.29 -12.47
C SER A 120 8.80 8.76 -11.02
N VAL A 121 7.93 8.15 -10.21
CA VAL A 121 7.68 8.55 -8.83
C VAL A 121 7.80 7.34 -7.92
N ASN A 122 8.44 7.52 -6.77
CA ASN A 122 8.55 6.54 -5.71
C ASN A 122 8.17 7.20 -4.39
N VAL A 123 7.32 6.53 -3.60
CA VAL A 123 6.83 7.07 -2.32
C VAL A 123 7.19 6.09 -1.23
N LYS A 124 7.70 6.60 -0.11
CA LYS A 124 7.98 5.82 1.09
C LYS A 124 7.41 6.53 2.30
N SER A 125 6.77 5.79 3.20
CA SER A 125 6.40 6.34 4.50
C SER A 125 7.49 6.08 5.53
N GLU A 126 7.86 7.13 6.26
CA GLU A 126 8.82 7.05 7.35
C GLU A 126 8.40 8.02 8.45
N SER A 127 8.34 7.56 9.71
CA SER A 127 8.03 8.42 10.87
C SER A 127 6.79 9.33 10.70
N GLY A 128 5.73 8.82 10.07
CA GLY A 128 4.49 9.57 9.83
C GLY A 128 4.56 10.65 8.75
N THR A 129 5.65 10.72 7.99
CA THR A 129 5.77 11.53 6.77
C THR A 129 5.72 10.64 5.53
N LEU A 130 5.58 11.27 4.35
CA LEU A 130 5.79 10.62 3.06
C LEU A 130 6.97 11.27 2.35
N HIS A 131 7.99 10.48 2.08
CA HIS A 131 9.13 10.84 1.25
C HIS A 131 8.78 10.51 -0.19
N VAL A 132 8.71 11.55 -1.02
CA VAL A 132 8.32 11.43 -2.43
C VAL A 132 9.55 11.74 -3.27
N ASP A 133 10.14 10.71 -3.85
CA ASP A 133 11.26 10.81 -4.79
C ASP A 133 10.72 10.74 -6.21
N PHE A 134 11.26 11.56 -7.12
CA PHE A 134 10.84 11.53 -8.51
C PHE A 134 11.98 11.84 -9.47
N THR A 135 11.95 11.15 -10.61
CA THR A 135 12.91 11.29 -11.69
C THR A 135 12.17 11.71 -12.96
N GLY A 136 12.50 12.90 -13.46
CA GLY A 136 11.90 13.44 -14.68
C GLY A 136 12.23 12.59 -15.92
N PRO A 137 11.41 12.70 -16.97
CA PRO A 137 11.65 12.00 -18.22
C PRO A 137 12.97 12.44 -18.87
N ALA A 138 13.58 11.51 -19.59
CA ALA A 138 14.75 11.75 -20.43
C ALA A 138 14.38 11.60 -21.90
N ALA A 139 15.07 12.35 -22.75
CA ALA A 139 15.03 12.13 -24.18
C ALA A 139 16.06 11.05 -24.51
N ASP A 140 15.58 9.89 -24.98
CA ASP A 140 16.42 8.82 -25.49
C ASP A 140 16.69 9.08 -26.97
N ARG A 141 17.81 9.75 -27.26
CA ARG A 141 18.22 10.10 -28.61
C ARG A 141 19.50 9.34 -28.94
N GLU A 142 19.69 9.06 -30.22
CA GLU A 142 20.73 8.14 -30.72
C GLU A 142 22.16 8.46 -30.24
N HIS A 143 22.46 9.72 -29.93
CA HIS A 143 23.82 10.15 -29.59
C HIS A 143 23.96 10.57 -28.12
N ASP A 144 22.85 10.76 -27.39
CA ASP A 144 22.85 11.27 -26.03
C ASP A 144 21.52 10.97 -25.31
N LYS A 145 21.63 10.55 -24.05
CA LYS A 145 20.48 10.43 -23.13
C LYS A 145 20.50 11.58 -22.14
N TRP A 146 19.88 12.70 -22.50
CA TRP A 146 19.76 13.87 -21.64
C TRP A 146 18.37 13.97 -21.02
N SER A 147 18.32 14.44 -19.77
CA SER A 147 17.06 14.76 -19.11
C SER A 147 16.37 15.92 -19.82
N LEU A 148 15.03 15.95 -19.82
CA LEU A 148 14.31 17.11 -20.37
C LEU A 148 14.66 18.40 -19.61
N LYS A 149 14.96 18.30 -18.32
CA LYS A 149 15.47 19.41 -17.50
C LYS A 149 16.72 20.06 -18.10
N GLN A 150 17.63 19.31 -18.72
CA GLN A 150 18.82 19.87 -19.36
C GLN A 150 18.48 20.64 -20.65
N TYR A 151 17.50 20.19 -21.43
CA TYR A 151 17.08 20.89 -22.65
C TYR A 151 16.31 22.18 -22.36
N TYR A 152 15.43 22.16 -21.35
CA TYR A 152 14.62 23.32 -20.99
C TYR A 152 15.32 24.28 -20.03
N GLY A 153 16.31 23.83 -19.25
CA GLY A 153 17.01 24.60 -18.23
C GLY A 153 16.16 24.86 -16.98
N SER A 154 14.98 25.46 -17.15
CA SER A 154 13.99 25.72 -16.10
C SER A 154 13.03 24.55 -15.96
N TRP A 155 12.99 23.93 -14.77
CA TRP A 155 12.15 22.77 -14.49
C TRP A 155 11.69 22.78 -13.04
N ILE A 156 10.39 22.61 -12.84
CA ILE A 156 9.72 22.48 -11.55
C ILE A 156 8.90 21.19 -11.57
N TYR A 157 8.86 20.48 -10.45
CA TYR A 157 7.92 19.40 -10.24
C TYR A 157 6.76 19.92 -9.39
N ARG A 158 5.55 19.70 -9.88
CA ARG A 158 4.31 19.95 -9.14
C ARG A 158 3.80 18.63 -8.58
N ILE A 159 3.79 18.54 -7.28
CA ILE A 159 3.28 17.40 -6.51
C ILE A 159 1.84 17.72 -6.14
N LEU A 160 0.94 16.79 -6.41
CA LEU A 160 -0.48 16.85 -6.10
C LEU A 160 -0.77 15.71 -5.12
N TYR A 161 -1.36 16.00 -3.98
CA TYR A 161 -1.70 14.95 -3.01
C TYR A 161 -3.03 15.21 -2.29
N TRP A 162 -3.66 14.11 -1.89
CA TRP A 162 -4.94 14.12 -1.18
C TRP A 162 -5.10 12.87 -0.32
N LYS A 163 -5.94 12.97 0.72
CA LYS A 163 -6.32 11.84 1.55
C LYS A 163 -7.30 10.95 0.78
N LYS A 164 -7.09 9.63 0.76
CA LYS A 164 -7.99 8.67 0.09
C LYS A 164 -9.39 8.72 0.73
N GLY A 165 -10.43 8.77 -0.09
CA GLY A 165 -11.82 8.86 0.36
C GLY A 165 -12.26 10.25 0.86
N SER A 166 -11.38 11.25 0.75
CA SER A 166 -11.72 12.64 1.10
C SER A 166 -12.22 13.40 -0.11
N ASN A 167 -13.36 14.09 0.02
CA ASN A 167 -13.85 15.06 -0.97
C ASN A 167 -13.11 16.42 -0.90
N LYS A 168 -12.07 16.55 -0.07
CA LYS A 168 -11.28 17.79 0.08
C LYS A 168 -10.51 18.14 -1.19
N LYS A 169 -10.14 19.43 -1.29
CA LYS A 169 -9.29 19.99 -2.35
C LYS A 169 -7.93 19.29 -2.40
N VAL A 170 -7.48 18.98 -3.62
CA VAL A 170 -6.11 18.54 -3.91
C VAL A 170 -5.13 19.62 -3.48
N ILE A 171 -4.17 19.25 -2.63
CA ILE A 171 -3.10 20.14 -2.20
C ILE A 171 -1.97 20.04 -3.23
N HIS A 172 -1.32 21.15 -3.56
CA HIS A 172 -0.19 21.16 -4.47
C HIS A 172 1.04 21.84 -3.88
N ILE A 173 2.21 21.29 -4.19
CA ILE A 173 3.53 21.79 -3.80
C ILE A 173 4.42 21.80 -5.04
N ASP A 174 5.13 22.90 -5.25
CA ASP A 174 6.05 23.07 -6.37
C ASP A 174 7.49 23.06 -5.84
N THR A 175 8.35 22.21 -6.40
CA THR A 175 9.76 22.06 -5.98
C THR A 175 10.69 21.93 -7.18
N LYS A 176 11.94 22.41 -7.04
CA LYS A 176 12.99 22.28 -8.08
C LYS A 176 13.89 21.06 -7.86
N HIS A 177 13.79 20.45 -6.69
CA HIS A 177 14.52 19.26 -6.28
C HIS A 177 13.86 18.01 -6.86
N ASN A 178 14.55 16.87 -6.80
CA ASN A 178 14.04 15.58 -7.28
C ASN A 178 13.36 14.77 -6.16
N SER A 179 13.13 15.40 -5.00
CA SER A 179 12.55 14.78 -3.81
C SER A 179 11.84 15.84 -2.98
N GLU A 180 10.79 15.46 -2.27
CA GLU A 180 10.05 16.31 -1.34
C GLU A 180 9.53 15.49 -0.15
N ILE A 181 9.44 16.12 1.03
CA ILE A 181 8.92 15.47 2.24
C ILE A 181 7.56 16.05 2.58
N LEU A 182 6.51 15.25 2.42
CA LEU A 182 5.17 15.60 2.84
C LEU A 182 5.03 15.34 4.34
N SER A 183 5.04 16.42 5.12
CA SER A 183 4.90 16.41 6.57
C SER A 183 3.47 16.77 7.01
N GLN A 184 3.21 16.69 8.33
CA GLN A 184 1.92 17.06 8.93
C GLN A 184 0.74 16.23 8.38
N LEU A 185 1.00 14.96 8.05
CA LEU A 185 -0.01 14.02 7.61
C LEU A 185 -0.61 13.30 8.83
N GLU A 186 -1.86 12.88 8.71
CA GLU A 186 -2.49 12.04 9.73
C GLU A 186 -1.81 10.67 9.75
N PRO A 187 -1.48 10.08 10.92
CA PRO A 187 -0.90 8.75 10.99
C PRO A 187 -1.91 7.69 10.53
N TRP A 188 -1.42 6.54 10.06
CA TRP A 188 -2.23 5.40 9.61
C TRP A 188 -3.24 5.72 8.51
N THR A 189 -2.99 6.78 7.76
CA THR A 189 -3.91 7.33 6.77
C THR A 189 -3.34 7.17 5.37
N ILE A 190 -4.17 6.74 4.43
CA ILE A 190 -3.77 6.56 3.03
C ILE A 190 -3.85 7.92 2.32
N TYR A 191 -2.73 8.34 1.75
CA TYR A 191 -2.65 9.50 0.87
C TYR A 191 -2.27 9.05 -0.53
N CYS A 192 -2.88 9.66 -1.53
CA CYS A 192 -2.59 9.43 -2.93
C CYS A 192 -1.87 10.64 -3.51
N ILE A 193 -0.86 10.38 -4.35
CA ILE A 193 0.08 11.36 -4.87
C ILE A 193 0.18 11.21 -6.40
N GLN A 194 0.23 12.36 -7.09
CA GLN A 194 0.60 12.48 -8.49
C GLN A 194 1.64 13.57 -8.65
N VAL A 195 2.60 13.38 -9.55
CA VAL A 195 3.64 14.37 -9.85
C VAL A 195 3.63 14.69 -11.34
N GLN A 196 3.81 15.95 -11.69
CA GLN A 196 3.92 16.40 -13.08
C GLN A 196 5.06 17.42 -13.22
N GLY A 197 5.71 17.42 -14.38
CA GLY A 197 6.70 18.44 -14.72
C GLY A 197 6.04 19.75 -15.14
N VAL A 198 6.59 20.89 -14.72
CA VAL A 198 6.18 22.23 -15.12
C VAL A 198 7.42 22.98 -15.59
N ILE A 199 7.30 23.61 -16.76
CA ILE A 199 8.35 24.39 -17.42
C ILE A 199 7.83 25.81 -17.57
N PRO A 200 8.04 26.68 -16.56
CA PRO A 200 7.41 28.00 -16.50
C PRO A 200 7.75 28.90 -17.70
N GLU A 201 9.00 28.88 -18.14
CA GLU A 201 9.49 29.71 -19.26
C GLU A 201 8.79 29.40 -20.59
N TRP A 202 8.30 28.16 -20.73
CA TRP A 202 7.58 27.70 -21.93
C TRP A 202 6.06 27.66 -21.72
N ASN A 203 5.57 28.03 -20.53
CA ASN A 203 4.19 27.82 -20.10
C ASN A 203 3.71 26.38 -20.38
N LYS A 204 4.59 25.41 -20.15
CA LYS A 204 4.36 24.00 -20.45
C LYS A 204 4.17 23.20 -19.18
N THR A 205 3.18 22.31 -19.24
CA THR A 205 2.89 21.36 -18.17
C THR A 205 2.89 19.97 -18.77
N GLY A 206 3.63 19.06 -18.16
CA GLY A 206 3.68 17.66 -18.56
C GLY A 206 2.51 16.85 -18.03
N GLU A 207 2.46 15.62 -18.51
CA GLU A 207 1.50 14.63 -18.06
C GLU A 207 1.71 14.27 -16.58
N ARG A 208 0.62 13.89 -15.92
CA ARG A 208 0.66 13.44 -14.53
C ARG A 208 1.18 12.02 -14.47
N SER A 209 2.01 11.73 -13.47
CA SER A 209 2.37 10.37 -13.12
C SER A 209 1.12 9.55 -12.79
N GLN A 210 1.30 8.23 -12.79
CA GLN A 210 0.33 7.33 -12.18
C GLN A 210 0.07 7.76 -10.72
N GLU A 211 -1.16 7.59 -10.28
CA GLU A 211 -1.54 7.78 -8.88
C GLU A 211 -0.90 6.68 -8.03
N LEU A 212 -0.11 7.11 -7.04
CA LEU A 212 0.51 6.22 -6.07
C LEU A 212 -0.09 6.54 -4.70
N CYS A 213 -0.66 5.52 -4.06
CA CYS A 213 -1.26 5.67 -2.74
C CYS A 213 -0.44 4.92 -1.70
N GLU A 214 0.00 5.63 -0.66
CA GLU A 214 0.81 5.08 0.42
C GLU A 214 0.15 5.36 1.76
N GLN A 215 0.25 4.43 2.71
CA GLN A 215 -0.25 4.61 4.06
C GLN A 215 0.83 5.23 4.93
N THR A 216 0.49 6.28 5.67
CA THR A 216 1.41 6.89 6.64
C THR A 216 1.66 5.96 7.83
N THR A 217 2.90 5.90 8.26
CA THR A 217 3.34 5.17 9.46
C THR A 217 3.04 5.94 10.75
N HIS A 218 3.33 5.31 11.89
CA HIS A 218 3.31 6.00 13.18
C HIS A 218 4.28 7.18 13.16
N ASN A 219 3.83 8.35 13.62
CA ASN A 219 4.57 9.61 13.61
C ASN A 219 5.63 9.73 14.73
N GLY A 220 5.94 8.65 15.44
CA GLY A 220 6.85 8.64 16.59
C GLY A 220 6.32 9.37 17.83
N VAL A 221 5.21 10.10 17.70
CA VAL A 221 4.56 10.82 18.78
C VAL A 221 3.51 9.90 19.40
N THR A 222 3.83 9.34 20.57
CA THR A 222 2.82 8.61 21.35
C THR A 222 1.66 9.56 21.68
N PRO A 223 0.43 9.22 21.26
CA PRO A 223 -0.72 10.04 21.60
C PRO A 223 -0.82 10.22 23.12
N VAL A 224 -1.08 11.44 23.58
CA VAL A 224 -1.14 11.77 25.02
C VAL A 224 -2.13 10.85 25.76
N TRP A 225 -3.24 10.48 25.12
CA TRP A 225 -4.23 9.57 25.71
C TRP A 225 -3.64 8.19 26.03
N ILE A 226 -2.70 7.67 25.23
CA ILE A 226 -2.01 6.40 25.51
C ILE A 226 -1.13 6.55 26.75
N VAL A 227 -0.35 7.63 26.83
CA VAL A 227 0.50 7.92 28.00
C VAL A 227 -0.36 8.02 29.27
N VAL A 228 -1.46 8.76 29.21
CA VAL A 228 -2.41 8.91 30.33
C VAL A 228 -3.03 7.56 30.70
N THR A 229 -3.44 6.76 29.72
CA THR A 229 -4.05 5.44 29.97
C THR A 229 -3.07 4.47 30.62
N VAL A 230 -1.82 4.45 30.15
CA VAL A 230 -0.76 3.60 30.74
C VAL A 230 -0.42 4.04 32.16
N LEU A 231 -0.29 5.36 32.41
CA LEU A 231 -0.03 5.89 33.74
C LEU A 231 -1.17 5.58 34.71
N LEU A 232 -2.42 5.79 34.29
CA LEU A 232 -3.60 5.52 35.11
C LEU A 232 -3.76 4.02 35.39
N GLY A 233 -3.55 3.17 34.37
CA GLY A 233 -3.58 1.71 34.50
C GLY A 233 -2.50 1.20 35.46
N SER A 234 -1.28 1.74 35.37
CA SER A 234 -0.18 1.41 36.28
C SER A 234 -0.49 1.80 37.73
N MET A 235 -1.01 3.01 37.95
CA MET A 235 -1.43 3.47 39.28
C MET A 235 -2.51 2.57 39.89
N LEU A 236 -3.54 2.20 39.11
CA LEU A 236 -4.59 1.28 39.55
C LEU A 236 -4.05 -0.11 39.89
N ALA A 237 -3.13 -0.64 39.07
CA ALA A 237 -2.50 -1.93 39.34
C ALA A 237 -1.71 -1.94 40.66
N VAL A 238 -0.95 -0.87 40.93
CA VAL A 238 -0.23 -0.73 42.20
C VAL A 238 -1.21 -0.64 43.38
N ILE A 239 -2.25 0.19 43.27
CA ILE A 239 -3.28 0.37 44.30
C ILE A 239 -4.01 -0.94 44.62
N ILE A 240 -4.23 -1.82 43.64
CA ILE A 240 -4.88 -3.12 43.85
C ILE A 240 -3.87 -4.15 44.39
N SER A 241 -2.64 -4.17 43.86
CA SER A 241 -1.64 -5.16 44.25
C SER A 241 -1.20 -5.02 45.72
N VAL A 242 -1.05 -3.80 46.23
CA VAL A 242 -0.55 -3.56 47.59
C VAL A 242 -1.51 -4.14 48.66
N PRO A 243 -2.83 -3.86 48.64
CA PRO A 243 -3.79 -4.50 49.53
C PRO A 243 -3.85 -6.01 49.35
N VAL A 244 -3.89 -6.52 48.12
CA VAL A 244 -3.95 -7.98 47.87
C VAL A 244 -2.74 -8.68 48.47
N CYS A 245 -1.54 -8.14 48.27
CA CYS A 245 -0.32 -8.62 48.90
C CYS A 245 -0.42 -8.53 50.42
N PHE A 246 -0.84 -7.39 50.98
CA PHE A 246 -0.98 -7.20 52.42
C PHE A 246 -1.97 -8.19 53.06
N PHE A 247 -3.15 -8.37 52.48
CA PHE A 247 -4.16 -9.31 52.95
C PHE A 247 -3.70 -10.75 52.81
N SER A 248 -3.00 -11.11 51.72
CA SER A 248 -2.41 -12.44 51.54
C SER A 248 -1.35 -12.73 52.61
N PHE A 249 -0.40 -11.81 52.83
CA PHE A 249 0.61 -11.93 53.89
C PHE A 249 -0.02 -12.00 55.28
N TRP A 250 -1.02 -11.15 55.55
CA TRP A 250 -1.72 -11.17 56.82
C TRP A 250 -2.51 -12.47 57.03
N TYR A 251 -3.11 -13.00 55.97
CA TYR A 251 -3.80 -14.29 56.00
C TYR A 251 -2.82 -15.43 56.28
N LEU A 252 -1.68 -15.48 55.60
CA LEU A 252 -0.62 -16.47 55.85
C LEU A 252 -0.04 -16.35 57.27
N TYR A 253 0.20 -15.14 57.75
CA TYR A 253 0.62 -14.89 59.14
C TYR A 253 -0.43 -15.36 60.16
N ARG A 254 -1.70 -15.08 59.90
CA ARG A 254 -2.80 -15.51 60.77
C ARG A 254 -2.95 -17.02 60.75
N PHE A 255 -2.86 -17.65 59.57
CA PHE A 255 -2.93 -19.09 59.40
C PHE A 255 -1.80 -19.80 60.15
N THR A 256 -0.56 -19.37 59.94
CA THR A 256 0.59 -19.91 60.69
C THR A 256 0.45 -19.69 62.19
N LYS A 257 0.01 -18.51 62.65
CA LYS A 257 -0.25 -18.27 64.08
C LYS A 257 -1.31 -19.22 64.65
N HIS A 258 -2.40 -19.49 63.93
CA HIS A 258 -3.45 -20.42 64.39
C HIS A 258 -3.00 -21.87 64.42
N VAL A 259 -2.18 -22.30 63.45
CA VAL A 259 -1.67 -23.68 63.38
C VAL A 259 -0.58 -23.94 64.42
N PHE A 260 0.32 -22.98 64.67
CA PHE A 260 1.46 -23.19 65.57
C PHE A 260 1.24 -22.72 67.02
N PHE A 261 0.28 -21.82 67.30
CA PHE A 261 0.02 -21.29 68.65
C PHE A 261 -1.48 -21.11 68.95
N PRO A 262 -2.23 -22.18 69.28
CA PRO A 262 -3.59 -22.04 69.79
C PRO A 262 -3.56 -21.28 71.13
N SER A 263 -4.35 -20.22 71.26
CA SER A 263 -4.51 -19.51 72.53
C SER A 263 -5.26 -20.39 73.52
N TYR A 264 -4.54 -21.11 74.37
CA TYR A 264 -5.12 -21.92 75.44
C TYR A 264 -5.54 -21.02 76.62
N ILE A 265 -6.83 -20.97 76.92
CA ILE A 265 -7.33 -20.40 78.19
C ILE A 265 -7.13 -21.47 79.26
N PHE A 266 -6.15 -21.28 80.14
CA PHE A 266 -5.87 -22.19 81.25
C PHE A 266 -7.06 -22.22 82.22
N PRO A 267 -7.71 -23.38 82.48
CA PRO A 267 -8.86 -23.48 83.36
C PRO A 267 -8.52 -23.00 84.78
N GLN A 268 -9.34 -22.08 85.32
CA GLN A 268 -9.04 -21.41 86.60
C GLN A 268 -8.85 -22.37 87.79
N HIS A 269 -9.51 -23.54 87.78
CA HIS A 269 -9.43 -24.52 88.88
C HIS A 269 -8.01 -25.11 89.06
N LEU A 270 -7.22 -25.22 87.98
CA LEU A 270 -5.86 -25.73 88.03
C LEU A 270 -4.87 -24.68 88.57
N LYS A 271 -5.19 -23.38 88.37
CA LYS A 271 -4.39 -22.27 88.91
C LYS A 271 -4.50 -22.18 90.42
N GLU A 272 -5.67 -22.53 90.96
CA GLU A 272 -5.91 -22.58 92.41
C GLU A 272 -5.16 -23.75 93.06
N PHE A 273 -5.14 -24.94 92.43
CA PHE A 273 -4.43 -26.11 92.93
C PHE A 273 -2.91 -25.92 93.00
N LEU A 274 -2.31 -25.27 92.01
CA LEU A 274 -0.85 -25.05 91.97
C LEU A 274 -0.37 -23.88 92.85
N SER A 275 -1.30 -23.06 93.36
CA SER A 275 -0.97 -21.87 94.16
C SER A 275 -0.87 -22.12 95.68
N LYS A 276 -1.16 -23.34 96.16
CA LYS A 276 -1.05 -23.70 97.57
C LYS A 276 0.27 -24.44 97.85
N PRO A 277 1.16 -23.94 98.73
CA PRO A 277 2.35 -24.68 99.14
C PRO A 277 1.98 -25.84 100.08
N PRO A 278 2.67 -27.00 100.02
CA PRO A 278 2.39 -28.10 100.94
C PRO A 278 2.91 -27.74 102.33
N SER A 279 1.98 -27.49 103.25
CA SER A 279 2.26 -27.36 104.68
C SER A 279 1.76 -28.63 105.38
N GLY A 280 2.68 -29.48 105.84
CA GLY A 280 2.30 -30.68 106.60
C GLY A 280 3.43 -31.69 106.72
N SER A 281 4.28 -31.50 107.71
CA SER A 281 5.24 -32.47 108.21
C SER A 281 4.53 -33.69 108.80
N GLN A 282 4.86 -34.91 108.35
CA GLN A 282 4.84 -36.07 109.23
C GLN A 282 5.82 -37.16 108.76
N PHE A 283 6.63 -37.58 109.73
CA PHE A 283 7.69 -38.58 109.70
C PHE A 283 7.16 -39.99 109.43
N PHE A 284 7.88 -40.79 108.64
CA PHE A 284 8.02 -42.23 108.86
C PHE A 284 9.46 -42.70 108.51
N SER A 285 9.97 -43.61 109.35
CA SER A 285 11.31 -44.23 109.40
C SER A 285 11.44 -45.43 108.42
N PRO A 286 12.64 -46.03 108.18
CA PRO A 286 13.03 -46.51 106.84
C PRO A 286 13.16 -48.04 106.63
N VAL A 287 13.18 -48.42 105.32
CA VAL A 287 13.80 -49.62 104.66
C VAL A 287 12.99 -50.97 104.66
N PRO A 288 13.09 -51.90 103.66
CA PRO A 288 13.75 -51.91 102.32
C PRO A 288 12.87 -52.31 101.10
N GLN A 289 13.44 -52.09 99.90
CA GLN A 289 13.32 -52.83 98.61
C GLN A 289 11.92 -53.25 98.10
N GLU A 290 11.51 -52.72 96.95
CA GLU A 290 11.67 -53.41 95.66
C GLU A 290 11.23 -52.52 94.48
N GLU A 291 11.68 -52.92 93.30
CA GLU A 291 11.57 -52.27 92.01
C GLU A 291 10.10 -52.07 91.54
N HIS A 292 9.82 -50.97 90.85
CA HIS A 292 9.36 -50.96 89.47
C HIS A 292 8.78 -49.60 89.06
N HIS A 293 9.21 -49.17 87.88
CA HIS A 293 8.68 -48.05 87.13
C HIS A 293 7.17 -48.15 86.92
N PHE A 294 6.46 -47.03 87.01
CA PHE A 294 5.34 -46.74 86.11
C PHE A 294 5.23 -45.22 85.93
N HIS A 295 5.76 -44.72 84.82
CA HIS A 295 5.43 -43.40 84.31
C HIS A 295 4.16 -43.56 83.48
N ASP A 296 3.04 -42.98 83.94
CA ASP A 296 1.83 -42.91 83.12
C ASP A 296 2.06 -41.93 81.96
N TRP A 297 2.22 -42.49 80.76
CA TRP A 297 2.14 -41.77 79.49
C TRP A 297 0.66 -41.45 79.22
N LEU A 298 0.38 -40.18 78.95
CA LEU A 298 -0.96 -39.72 78.59
C LEU A 298 -1.17 -39.93 77.08
N THR A 299 -2.01 -40.89 76.70
CA THR A 299 -2.40 -41.10 75.30
C THR A 299 -3.58 -40.18 74.97
N VAL A 300 -3.37 -39.19 74.10
CA VAL A 300 -4.47 -38.43 73.49
C VAL A 300 -4.98 -39.24 72.30
N ILE A 301 -6.18 -39.80 72.42
CA ILE A 301 -6.89 -40.49 71.34
C ILE A 301 -7.61 -39.42 70.51
N SER A 302 -7.27 -39.33 69.22
CA SER A 302 -8.07 -38.60 68.24
C SER A 302 -9.20 -39.53 67.78
N GLU A 303 -10.45 -39.20 68.10
CA GLU A 303 -11.60 -39.86 67.49
C GLU A 303 -11.90 -39.24 66.13
N GLU A 304 -11.83 -40.11 65.13
CA GLU A 304 -12.25 -39.91 63.74
C GLU A 304 -13.78 -40.07 63.63
N PRO A 305 -14.50 -39.25 62.85
CA PRO A 305 -15.92 -39.47 62.61
C PRO A 305 -16.13 -40.69 61.68
N LYS A 306 -16.86 -41.67 62.22
CA LYS A 306 -17.33 -42.88 61.55
C LYS A 306 -18.14 -42.57 60.28
N SER A 307 -17.78 -43.27 59.20
CA SER A 307 -18.68 -43.59 58.09
C SER A 307 -19.78 -44.55 58.56
N GLN A 308 -20.95 -44.47 57.93
CA GLN A 308 -22.11 -45.31 58.19
C GLN A 308 -22.37 -46.24 56.99
N ARG A 309 -21.90 -47.49 57.13
CA ARG A 309 -22.60 -48.78 57.02
C ARG A 309 -23.53 -49.13 55.83
N ASP A 310 -23.14 -50.22 55.12
CA ASP A 310 -23.85 -51.40 54.54
C ASP A 310 -25.06 -51.20 53.59
N GLU A 311 -25.35 -52.02 52.57
CA GLU A 311 -24.90 -53.37 52.16
C GLU A 311 -25.37 -53.71 50.71
N THR A 312 -24.60 -54.57 50.02
CA THR A 312 -24.95 -55.60 48.98
C THR A 312 -25.62 -55.16 47.65
N VAL A 313 -25.22 -55.60 46.45
CA VAL A 313 -24.93 -56.95 45.93
C VAL A 313 -24.11 -56.83 44.61
N GLU A 314 -23.17 -57.78 44.42
CA GLU A 314 -22.63 -58.44 43.20
C GLU A 314 -22.85 -57.75 41.83
N GLU A 315 -21.91 -57.73 40.88
CA GLU A 315 -21.20 -58.90 40.34
C GLU A 315 -20.05 -58.44 39.43
N ALA A 316 -19.03 -59.31 39.36
CA ALA A 316 -17.91 -59.47 38.42
C ALA A 316 -17.97 -58.70 37.07
N SER A 317 -16.88 -58.34 36.39
CA SER A 317 -15.52 -58.87 36.36
C SER A 317 -14.68 -57.99 35.44
N GLY A 318 -13.41 -57.78 35.79
CA GLY A 318 -12.26 -57.98 34.90
C GLY A 318 -12.08 -56.99 33.74
N THR A 319 -11.30 -55.91 33.88
CA THR A 319 -9.82 -55.82 33.90
C THR A 319 -9.20 -55.65 32.52
N ALA A 320 -8.59 -54.46 32.36
CA ALA A 320 -7.34 -54.13 31.65
C ALA A 320 -7.29 -54.37 30.12
N GLU A 321 -6.62 -53.59 29.29
CA GLU A 321 -5.77 -52.41 29.46
C GLU A 321 -5.49 -51.82 28.06
N HIS A 322 -4.99 -50.59 28.08
CA HIS A 322 -3.98 -50.01 27.17
C HIS A 322 -4.28 -49.53 25.74
N HIS A 323 -3.79 -48.29 25.54
CA HIS A 323 -3.17 -47.71 24.34
C HIS A 323 -4.04 -47.48 23.10
N GLN A 324 -3.79 -46.51 22.23
CA GLN A 324 -3.07 -45.23 22.18
C GLN A 324 -3.40 -44.70 20.77
N ASP A 325 -3.38 -43.39 20.61
CA ASP A 325 -2.96 -42.69 19.39
C ASP A 325 -3.97 -42.27 18.31
N SER A 326 -3.57 -41.14 17.72
CA SER A 326 -3.78 -40.66 16.35
C SER A 326 -4.89 -39.63 16.05
N LYS A 327 -4.38 -38.43 15.69
CA LYS A 327 -4.94 -37.34 14.88
C LYS A 327 -5.60 -37.82 13.59
N GLN A 328 -6.56 -37.04 13.07
CA GLN A 328 -6.53 -36.53 11.68
C GLN A 328 -7.50 -35.35 11.48
N GLU A 329 -7.06 -34.36 10.71
CA GLU A 329 -7.82 -33.24 10.10
C GLU A 329 -8.93 -33.70 9.15
N ILE A 330 -9.89 -32.82 8.83
CA ILE A 330 -10.57 -32.72 7.52
C ILE A 330 -11.13 -31.30 7.30
N SER A 331 -11.16 -30.93 6.02
CA SER A 331 -11.27 -29.62 5.35
C SER A 331 -12.69 -29.07 5.10
N ASP A 332 -12.71 -27.79 4.69
CA ASP A 332 -13.56 -27.07 3.73
C ASP A 332 -15.07 -26.84 3.97
N SER A 333 -15.47 -25.56 3.91
CA SER A 333 -16.53 -25.13 2.98
C SER A 333 -16.58 -23.62 2.72
N GLU A 334 -16.68 -23.32 1.44
CA GLU A 334 -16.89 -22.06 0.72
C GLU A 334 -18.38 -21.69 0.72
N ILE A 335 -18.75 -20.44 1.02
CA ILE A 335 -20.11 -19.90 0.77
C ILE A 335 -20.02 -18.43 0.31
N LEU A 336 -20.51 -18.19 -0.91
CA LEU A 336 -20.85 -16.88 -1.51
C LEU A 336 -22.35 -16.58 -1.30
N PRO A 337 -22.77 -15.31 -1.25
CA PRO A 337 -24.12 -14.94 -1.66
C PRO A 337 -24.16 -13.79 -2.71
N PRO A 338 -25.33 -13.54 -3.33
CA PRO A 338 -25.43 -12.99 -4.69
C PRO A 338 -25.66 -11.47 -4.77
N LEU A 339 -25.48 -11.00 -6.01
CA LEU A 339 -25.70 -9.66 -6.54
C LEU A 339 -27.18 -9.44 -6.89
N GLU A 340 -27.83 -8.40 -6.33
CA GLU A 340 -29.13 -7.93 -6.82
C GLU A 340 -29.23 -6.39 -6.86
N ARG A 341 -29.23 -5.91 -8.10
CA ARG A 341 -29.95 -4.80 -8.76
C ARG A 341 -30.75 -3.81 -7.88
N ASP A 342 -30.51 -2.51 -8.08
CA ASP A 342 -31.60 -1.55 -8.19
C ASP A 342 -31.26 -0.39 -9.14
N GLN A 343 -32.07 -0.28 -10.20
CA GLN A 343 -32.15 0.86 -11.13
C GLN A 343 -33.41 1.62 -10.76
N THR A 344 -33.29 2.90 -10.38
CA THR A 344 -34.46 3.77 -10.24
C THR A 344 -34.32 4.99 -11.13
N LEU A 345 -35.25 5.04 -12.08
CA LEU A 345 -35.64 6.13 -12.95
C LEU A 345 -36.26 7.26 -12.10
N LEU A 346 -35.84 8.52 -12.27
CA LEU A 346 -36.66 9.68 -11.89
C LEU A 346 -36.58 10.77 -12.96
N THR A 347 -37.64 10.84 -13.75
CA THR A 347 -38.15 12.02 -14.46
C THR A 347 -38.89 12.94 -13.47
N LEU A 348 -38.70 14.26 -13.60
CA LEU A 348 -39.57 15.42 -13.26
C LEU A 348 -38.63 16.66 -13.29
N GLN A 349 -38.65 17.58 -14.26
CA GLN A 349 -39.68 18.53 -14.73
C GLN A 349 -40.21 19.49 -13.65
N SER A 350 -40.09 20.79 -13.97
CA SER A 350 -40.61 22.01 -13.33
C SER A 350 -39.77 22.66 -12.21
N GLY A 351 -39.34 23.90 -12.48
CA GLY A 351 -38.50 24.77 -11.66
C GLY A 351 -37.79 25.78 -12.54
#